data_AF-A0A7W7YMW8-F1
#
_entry.id   AF-A0A7W7YMW8-F1
#
_cell.length_a   1.000
_cell.length_b   1.000
_cell.length_c   1.000
_cell.angle_alpha   90.00
_cell.angle_beta   90.00
_cell.angle_gamma   90.00
#
_symmetry.space_group_name_H-M   'P 1'
#
loop_
_entity.id
_entity.type
_entity.pdbx_description
1 polymer ?
#
loop_
_entity_poly.entity_id
_entity_poly.type
_entity_poly.pdbx_seq_one_letter_code
_entity_poly.pdbx_strand_id
1 'polypeptide(L)'
;MKIFTTSFGLSVLLVLSLQAEDRPSAVDLDLPQPLDASFAETLWADSPFTRSVNLQETLQLKGMAYISGRPVATIYNAATKQSYLVTDEPNEFGWKLTSSTAGVDLNNSQVELKVGSESLVMHYQGQQAPQTDGRSDLPKSQFADKEKGKKSTQKIATSSLLGEQGRELFTSLSPEARGKFKDQLKAQFDKKPDMTPEQSSAYAQKIFARIKETDRPTSAGNSKPPKTPKPNRKKQGA
;
A
#
# COMPACT_ATOMS: atom_id res chain seq x y z
N MET A 1 -48.81 -78.82 -27.59
CA MET A 1 -49.13 -77.39 -27.37
C MET A 1 -48.82 -76.68 -28.68
N LYS A 2 -49.86 -76.40 -29.48
CA LYS A 2 -50.38 -75.06 -29.79
C LYS A 2 -49.33 -74.13 -30.46
N ILE A 3 -49.28 -74.12 -31.81
CA ILE A 3 -49.58 -73.02 -32.80
C ILE A 3 -48.67 -71.77 -32.67
N PHE A 4 -48.15 -71.06 -33.70
CA PHE A 4 -48.59 -70.76 -35.07
C PHE A 4 -47.39 -70.32 -35.94
N THR A 5 -47.47 -70.65 -37.23
CA THR A 5 -46.71 -70.11 -38.36
C THR A 5 -47.19 -68.69 -38.73
N THR A 6 -46.29 -67.76 -39.07
CA THR A 6 -46.57 -66.69 -40.07
C THR A 6 -45.29 -65.97 -40.52
N SER A 7 -44.97 -66.12 -41.81
CA SER A 7 -44.10 -65.22 -42.60
C SER A 7 -44.85 -63.94 -42.96
N PHE A 8 -44.22 -62.77 -42.79
CA PHE A 8 -44.51 -61.48 -43.44
C PHE A 8 -43.42 -60.52 -42.89
N GLY A 9 -42.69 -59.69 -43.62
CA GLY A 9 -42.62 -59.33 -45.01
C GLY A 9 -41.44 -58.37 -45.14
N LEU A 10 -40.86 -58.33 -46.34
CA LEU A 10 -39.83 -57.40 -46.78
C LEU A 10 -40.19 -55.94 -46.46
N SER A 11 -39.31 -55.21 -45.78
CA SER A 11 -39.21 -53.75 -45.97
C SER A 11 -37.77 -53.29 -45.74
N VAL A 12 -37.11 -53.10 -46.88
CA VAL A 12 -35.83 -52.41 -47.01
C VAL A 12 -36.07 -50.93 -46.73
N LEU A 13 -35.48 -50.40 -45.67
CA LEU A 13 -35.17 -48.97 -45.58
C LEU A 13 -33.67 -48.84 -45.35
N LEU A 14 -32.99 -48.85 -46.49
CA LEU A 14 -31.62 -48.39 -46.67
C LEU A 14 -31.59 -46.90 -46.28
N VAL A 15 -31.28 -46.59 -45.03
CA VAL A 15 -30.96 -45.23 -44.61
C VAL A 15 -29.64 -44.89 -45.28
N LEU A 16 -29.71 -44.16 -46.41
CA LEU A 16 -28.57 -43.41 -46.91
C LEU A 16 -28.17 -42.44 -45.79
N SER A 17 -27.12 -42.80 -45.06
CA SER A 17 -26.32 -41.83 -44.32
C SER A 17 -25.81 -40.84 -45.36
N LEU A 18 -26.46 -39.68 -45.39
CA LEU A 18 -25.99 -38.49 -46.07
C LEU A 18 -24.64 -38.15 -45.45
N GLN A 19 -23.56 -38.68 -46.03
CA GLN A 19 -22.22 -38.16 -45.80
C GLN A 19 -22.23 -36.77 -46.43
N ALA A 20 -22.59 -35.77 -45.63
CA ALA A 20 -22.20 -34.41 -45.91
C ALA A 20 -20.68 -34.42 -45.89
N GLU A 21 -20.08 -34.58 -47.06
CA GLU A 21 -18.67 -34.41 -47.29
C GLU A 21 -18.33 -33.00 -46.81
N ASP A 22 -17.72 -32.92 -45.64
CA ASP A 22 -17.16 -31.71 -45.04
C ASP A 22 -15.95 -31.32 -45.91
N ARG A 23 -16.23 -30.81 -47.11
CA ARG A 23 -15.23 -30.17 -47.96
C ARG A 23 -14.85 -28.90 -47.23
N PRO A 24 -13.57 -28.65 -46.93
CA PRO A 24 -13.15 -27.35 -46.41
C PRO A 24 -13.58 -26.31 -47.46
N SER A 25 -14.63 -25.56 -47.13
CA SER A 25 -15.05 -24.41 -47.92
C SER A 25 -13.83 -23.52 -48.08
N ALA A 26 -13.43 -23.28 -49.33
CA ALA A 26 -12.37 -22.33 -49.65
C ALA A 26 -12.62 -21.07 -48.81
N VAL A 27 -11.66 -20.75 -47.95
CA VAL A 27 -11.77 -19.64 -47.00
C VAL A 27 -11.90 -18.38 -47.83
N ASP A 28 -13.11 -17.82 -47.89
CA ASP A 28 -13.37 -16.58 -48.60
C ASP A 28 -12.63 -15.47 -47.83
N LEU A 29 -11.54 -14.96 -48.43
CA LEU A 29 -10.64 -13.99 -47.81
C LEU A 29 -11.28 -12.60 -47.63
N ASP A 30 -12.43 -12.36 -48.28
CA ASP A 30 -13.18 -11.10 -48.19
C ASP A 30 -14.22 -11.13 -47.06
N LEU A 31 -14.44 -12.30 -46.46
CA LEU A 31 -15.28 -12.48 -45.28
C LEU A 31 -14.41 -12.62 -44.03
N PRO A 32 -14.83 -12.06 -42.88
CA PRO A 32 -14.12 -12.29 -41.63
C PRO A 32 -14.13 -13.79 -41.31
N GLN A 33 -12.95 -14.34 -41.05
CA GLN A 33 -12.81 -15.74 -40.72
C GLN A 33 -13.55 -16.05 -39.41
N PRO A 34 -14.24 -17.20 -39.31
CA PRO A 34 -14.87 -17.62 -38.08
C PRO A 34 -13.81 -17.78 -36.99
N LEU A 35 -14.14 -17.30 -35.79
CA LEU A 35 -13.23 -17.30 -34.65
C LEU A 35 -12.91 -18.75 -34.26
N ASP A 36 -11.61 -19.08 -34.15
CA ASP A 36 -11.19 -20.40 -33.70
C ASP A 36 -11.58 -20.60 -32.23
N ALA A 37 -12.29 -21.70 -31.94
CA ALA A 37 -12.73 -22.04 -30.59
C ALA A 37 -11.54 -22.32 -29.65
N SER A 38 -10.38 -22.72 -30.19
CA SER A 38 -9.15 -22.93 -29.40
C SER A 38 -8.67 -21.63 -28.72
N PHE A 39 -8.86 -20.48 -29.38
CA PHE A 39 -8.55 -19.17 -28.80
C PHE A 39 -9.47 -18.83 -27.62
N ALA A 40 -10.73 -19.27 -27.70
CA ALA A 40 -11.69 -19.05 -26.63
C ALA A 40 -11.37 -19.89 -25.38
N GLU A 41 -10.83 -21.11 -25.51
CA GLU A 41 -10.49 -21.96 -24.34
C GLU A 41 -9.57 -21.25 -23.34
N THR A 42 -8.58 -20.50 -23.83
CA THR A 42 -7.67 -19.73 -22.97
C THR A 42 -8.40 -18.59 -22.27
N LEU A 43 -9.32 -17.92 -22.95
CA LEU A 43 -10.13 -16.85 -22.37
C LEU A 43 -11.17 -17.38 -21.36
N TRP A 44 -11.67 -18.60 -21.55
CA TRP A 44 -12.54 -19.26 -20.58
C TRP A 44 -11.78 -19.73 -19.35
N ALA A 45 -10.55 -20.23 -19.52
CA ALA A 45 -9.69 -20.68 -18.43
C ALA A 45 -9.18 -19.50 -17.58
N ASP A 46 -8.73 -18.42 -18.21
CA ASP A 46 -8.15 -17.23 -17.54
C ASP A 46 -8.91 -15.95 -17.94
N SER A 47 -10.21 -15.91 -17.64
CA SER A 47 -11.07 -14.76 -17.99
C SER A 47 -10.69 -13.51 -17.20
N PRO A 48 -10.36 -12.39 -17.87
CA PRO A 48 -10.07 -11.12 -17.19
C PRO A 48 -11.34 -10.45 -16.63
N PHE A 49 -12.53 -10.85 -17.09
CA PHE A 49 -13.81 -10.21 -16.74
C PHE A 49 -14.47 -10.80 -15.50
N THR A 50 -14.12 -12.03 -15.13
CA THR A 50 -14.58 -12.66 -13.88
C THR A 50 -13.57 -12.51 -12.74
N ARG A 51 -12.43 -11.83 -13.00
CA ARG A 51 -11.39 -11.63 -12.00
C ARG A 51 -11.87 -10.63 -10.94
N SER A 52 -11.72 -11.00 -9.68
CA SER A 52 -11.93 -10.10 -8.55
C SER A 52 -10.81 -9.06 -8.54
N VAL A 53 -11.12 -7.83 -8.94
CA VAL A 53 -10.17 -6.70 -8.90
C VAL A 53 -9.89 -6.34 -7.43
N ASN A 54 -8.61 -6.20 -7.08
CA ASN A 54 -8.12 -5.76 -5.75
C ASN A 54 -8.36 -6.71 -4.56
N LEU A 55 -8.18 -8.01 -4.75
CA LEU A 55 -8.17 -8.97 -3.63
C LEU A 55 -7.10 -8.62 -2.58
N GLN A 56 -5.96 -8.07 -2.99
CA GLN A 56 -4.87 -7.69 -2.07
C GLN A 56 -5.28 -6.56 -1.11
N GLU A 57 -6.18 -5.67 -1.53
CA GLU A 57 -6.63 -4.53 -0.72
C GLU A 57 -7.73 -4.93 0.27
N THR A 58 -8.49 -5.97 -0.07
CA THR A 58 -9.66 -6.41 0.71
C THR A 58 -9.35 -7.56 1.64
N LEU A 59 -8.39 -8.42 1.31
CA LEU A 59 -8.00 -9.58 2.13
C LEU A 59 -6.86 -9.21 3.08
N GLN A 60 -7.04 -9.53 4.36
CA GLN A 60 -6.06 -9.28 5.41
C GLN A 60 -5.76 -10.57 6.18
N LEU A 61 -4.48 -10.90 6.32
CA LEU A 61 -4.06 -12.00 7.19
C LEU A 61 -4.26 -11.59 8.66
N LYS A 62 -5.19 -12.27 9.35
CA LYS A 62 -5.47 -12.07 10.78
C LYS A 62 -4.74 -13.02 11.69
N GLY A 63 -4.36 -14.19 11.19
CA GLY A 63 -3.71 -15.21 11.99
C GLY A 63 -3.15 -16.32 11.13
N MET A 64 -2.12 -16.97 11.64
CA MET A 64 -1.52 -18.15 11.06
C MET A 64 -1.14 -19.10 12.20
N ALA A 65 -1.37 -20.38 12.00
CA ALA A 65 -1.04 -21.44 12.94
C ALA A 65 -0.54 -22.67 12.16
N TYR A 66 0.12 -23.57 12.87
CA TYR A 66 0.47 -24.88 12.33
C TYR A 66 -0.27 -25.94 13.15
N ILE A 67 -1.14 -26.71 12.49
CA ILE A 67 -1.89 -27.80 13.10
C ILE A 67 -1.33 -29.10 12.54
N SER A 68 -0.77 -29.95 13.39
CA SER A 68 -0.13 -31.21 12.98
C SER A 68 0.95 -31.01 11.90
N GLY A 69 1.70 -29.92 11.99
CA GLY A 69 2.73 -29.54 11.01
C GLY A 69 2.19 -28.95 9.70
N ARG A 70 0.87 -28.81 9.53
CA ARG A 70 0.25 -28.19 8.35
C ARG A 70 -0.08 -26.72 8.62
N PRO A 71 0.26 -25.80 7.70
CA PRO A 71 -0.06 -24.40 7.86
C PRO A 71 -1.56 -24.15 7.69
N VAL A 72 -2.11 -23.34 8.58
CA VAL A 72 -3.50 -22.89 8.58
C VAL A 72 -3.51 -21.39 8.76
N ALA A 73 -4.17 -20.67 7.86
CA ALA A 73 -4.29 -19.21 7.92
C ALA A 73 -5.74 -18.78 8.08
N THR A 74 -5.94 -17.71 8.83
CA THR A 74 -7.22 -17.02 8.96
C THR A 74 -7.15 -15.71 8.19
N ILE A 75 -7.94 -15.63 7.12
CA ILE A 75 -8.01 -14.49 6.23
C ILE A 75 -9.29 -13.73 6.49
N TYR A 76 -9.18 -12.43 6.72
CA TYR A 76 -10.31 -11.54 6.90
C TYR A 76 -10.58 -10.79 5.61
N ASN A 77 -11.81 -10.88 5.11
CA ASN A 77 -12.28 -10.07 3.99
C ASN A 77 -12.93 -8.80 4.55
N ALA A 78 -12.31 -7.64 4.29
CA ALA A 78 -12.78 -6.35 4.76
C ALA A 78 -14.09 -5.90 4.07
N ALA A 79 -14.35 -6.36 2.84
CA ALA A 79 -15.55 -6.03 2.09
C ALA A 79 -16.78 -6.77 2.64
N THR A 80 -16.67 -8.09 2.87
CA THR A 80 -17.77 -8.89 3.42
C THR A 80 -17.80 -8.93 4.95
N LYS A 81 -16.72 -8.45 5.60
CA LYS A 81 -16.49 -8.51 7.06
C LYS A 81 -16.48 -9.94 7.62
N GLN A 82 -16.19 -10.92 6.78
CA GLN A 82 -16.14 -12.33 7.17
C GLN A 82 -14.69 -12.81 7.28
N SER A 83 -14.47 -13.83 8.10
CA SER A 83 -13.18 -14.49 8.22
C SER A 83 -13.28 -15.90 7.64
N TYR A 84 -12.33 -16.24 6.79
CA TYR A 84 -12.23 -17.53 6.13
C TYR A 84 -10.98 -18.24 6.62
N LEU A 85 -11.13 -19.54 6.88
CA LEU A 85 -10.02 -20.41 7.20
C LEU A 85 -9.50 -21.02 5.91
N VAL A 86 -8.20 -20.93 5.70
CA VAL A 86 -7.53 -21.46 4.50
C VAL A 86 -6.40 -22.39 4.90
N THR A 87 -6.36 -23.51 4.21
CA THR A 87 -5.39 -24.59 4.39
C THR A 87 -4.70 -24.89 3.07
N ASP A 88 -3.85 -25.91 3.04
CA ASP A 88 -3.27 -26.46 1.80
C ASP A 88 -4.36 -26.95 0.82
N GLU A 89 -5.48 -27.45 1.34
CA GLU A 89 -6.63 -27.82 0.53
C GLU A 89 -7.49 -26.60 0.16
N PRO A 90 -8.02 -26.54 -1.09
CA PRO A 90 -8.86 -25.45 -1.56
C PRO A 90 -10.22 -25.43 -0.85
N ASN A 91 -10.63 -24.26 -0.37
CA ASN A 91 -11.95 -24.05 0.21
C ASN A 91 -13.05 -23.90 -0.88
N GLU A 92 -14.29 -23.61 -0.46
CA GLU A 92 -15.44 -23.38 -1.36
C GLU A 92 -15.23 -22.22 -2.36
N PHE A 93 -14.30 -21.31 -2.05
CA PHE A 93 -13.91 -20.19 -2.92
C PHE A 93 -12.71 -20.52 -3.82
N GLY A 94 -12.22 -21.76 -3.77
CA GLY A 94 -11.02 -22.21 -4.48
C GLY A 94 -9.72 -21.62 -3.91
N TRP A 95 -9.74 -21.14 -2.68
CA TRP A 95 -8.57 -20.56 -2.01
C TRP A 95 -7.78 -21.64 -1.31
N LYS A 96 -6.47 -21.70 -1.60
CA LYS A 96 -5.54 -22.61 -0.94
C LYS A 96 -4.25 -21.92 -0.57
N LEU A 97 -3.57 -22.44 0.43
CA LEU A 97 -2.33 -21.91 0.95
C LEU A 97 -1.16 -22.62 0.27
N THR A 98 -0.29 -21.86 -0.40
CA THR A 98 0.85 -22.44 -1.15
C THR A 98 2.13 -22.38 -0.32
N SER A 99 2.31 -21.32 0.45
CA SER A 99 3.48 -21.13 1.30
C SER A 99 3.15 -20.30 2.53
N SER A 100 3.86 -20.58 3.62
CA SER A 100 3.76 -19.86 4.89
C SER A 100 5.15 -19.58 5.43
N THR A 101 5.48 -18.31 5.58
CA THR A 101 6.72 -17.88 6.23
C THR A 101 6.36 -17.35 7.61
N ALA A 102 6.67 -18.12 8.65
CA ALA A 102 6.55 -17.67 10.02
C ALA A 102 7.75 -16.78 10.37
N GLY A 103 7.50 -15.48 10.53
CA GLY A 103 8.49 -14.56 11.05
C GLY A 103 8.62 -14.67 12.57
N VAL A 104 9.81 -14.40 13.11
CA VAL A 104 10.03 -14.28 14.57
C VAL A 104 9.15 -13.16 15.16
N ASP A 105 8.90 -12.12 14.37
CA ASP A 105 7.91 -11.07 14.65
C ASP A 105 6.66 -11.27 13.79
N LEU A 106 5.48 -10.96 14.34
CA LEU A 106 4.19 -11.01 13.63
C LEU A 106 4.23 -10.17 12.33
N ASN A 107 4.99 -9.08 12.31
CA ASN A 107 5.15 -8.20 11.14
C ASN A 107 5.89 -8.87 9.97
N ASN A 108 6.74 -9.86 10.25
CA ASN A 108 7.49 -10.60 9.23
C ASN A 108 6.77 -11.87 8.78
N SER A 109 5.58 -12.15 9.36
CA SER A 109 4.79 -13.31 8.98
C SER A 109 4.05 -13.05 7.68
N GLN A 110 4.28 -13.93 6.71
CA GLN A 110 3.76 -13.83 5.35
C GLN A 110 3.10 -15.14 4.95
N VAL A 111 2.02 -15.04 4.21
CA VAL A 111 1.30 -16.18 3.66
C VAL A 111 1.10 -15.96 2.18
N GLU A 112 1.42 -16.97 1.38
CA GLU A 112 1.10 -17.02 -0.03
C GLU A 112 -0.19 -17.82 -0.24
N LEU A 113 -1.23 -17.11 -0.67
CA LEU A 113 -2.54 -17.65 -0.99
C LEU A 113 -2.67 -17.79 -2.50
N LYS A 114 -3.13 -18.95 -2.97
CA LYS A 114 -3.54 -19.13 -4.36
C LYS A 114 -5.06 -19.07 -4.47
N VAL A 115 -5.55 -18.23 -5.38
CA VAL A 115 -6.97 -18.04 -5.72
C VAL A 115 -7.13 -18.36 -7.20
N GLY A 116 -7.60 -19.55 -7.53
CA GLY A 116 -7.65 -20.02 -8.92
C GLY A 116 -6.24 -20.08 -9.54
N SER A 117 -5.99 -19.28 -10.57
CA SER A 117 -4.67 -19.15 -11.23
C SER A 117 -3.75 -18.09 -10.59
N GLU A 118 -4.27 -17.19 -9.74
CA GLU A 118 -3.50 -16.08 -9.14
C GLU A 118 -2.87 -16.47 -7.80
N SER A 119 -1.64 -16.03 -7.56
CA SER A 119 -0.95 -16.18 -6.26
C SER A 119 -0.77 -14.81 -5.60
N LEU A 120 -1.13 -14.72 -4.33
CA LEU A 120 -1.22 -13.51 -3.54
C LEU A 120 -0.38 -13.65 -2.27
N VAL A 121 0.59 -12.77 -2.09
CA VAL A 121 1.34 -12.68 -0.83
C VAL A 121 0.63 -11.69 0.10
N MET A 122 0.23 -12.15 1.28
CA MET A 122 -0.38 -11.33 2.33
C MET A 122 0.51 -11.29 3.56
N HIS A 123 0.51 -10.12 4.20
CA HIS A 123 1.18 -9.88 5.45
C HIS A 123 0.17 -9.75 6.58
N TYR A 124 0.63 -10.04 7.79
CA TYR A 124 -0.16 -9.89 9.00
C TYR A 124 -0.64 -8.43 9.18
N GLN A 125 -1.93 -8.26 9.51
CA GLN A 125 -2.57 -6.96 9.78
C GLN A 125 -2.53 -5.93 8.63
N GLY A 126 -2.51 -6.38 7.37
CA GLY A 126 -2.66 -5.48 6.23
C GLY A 126 -1.50 -4.48 6.07
N GLN A 127 -0.33 -4.80 6.65
CA GLN A 127 0.92 -4.14 6.30
C GLN A 127 1.23 -4.51 4.86
N GLN A 128 0.78 -3.71 3.90
CA GLN A 128 1.22 -3.87 2.52
C GLN A 128 2.74 -3.84 2.53
N ALA A 129 3.40 -4.87 1.99
CA ALA A 129 4.82 -4.75 1.69
C ALA A 129 4.99 -3.45 0.88
N PRO A 130 6.02 -2.63 1.19
CA PRO A 130 6.31 -1.51 0.32
C PRO A 130 6.49 -2.09 -1.08
N GLN A 131 5.63 -1.68 -2.00
CA GLN A 131 5.77 -2.05 -3.40
C GLN A 131 7.18 -1.63 -3.79
N THR A 132 8.03 -2.62 -4.06
CA THR A 132 9.38 -2.39 -4.55
C THR A 132 9.25 -1.94 -6.00
N ASP A 133 8.79 -0.71 -6.19
CA ASP A 133 9.06 0.03 -7.40
C ASP A 133 10.58 0.17 -7.47
N GLY A 134 11.16 -0.50 -8.46
CA GLY A 134 12.60 -0.59 -8.65
C GLY A 134 13.24 0.79 -8.57
N ARG A 135 14.01 1.03 -7.51
CA ARG A 135 15.02 2.09 -7.46
C ARG A 135 16.07 1.77 -6.40
N SER A 136 17.28 1.61 -6.94
CA SER A 136 18.59 1.89 -6.36
C SER A 136 19.09 0.99 -5.24
N ASP A 137 20.03 0.13 -5.62
CA ASP A 137 21.25 -0.17 -4.89
C ASP A 137 21.77 1.06 -4.13
N LEU A 138 21.63 1.06 -2.80
CA LEU A 138 22.55 1.77 -1.90
C LEU A 138 22.80 0.91 -0.67
N PRO A 139 24.07 0.75 -0.23
CA PRO A 139 24.42 -0.05 0.92
C PRO A 139 23.87 0.61 2.18
N LYS A 140 23.00 -0.13 2.87
CA LYS A 140 22.41 0.25 4.16
C LYS A 140 23.53 0.24 5.20
N SER A 141 24.10 1.41 5.49
CA SER A 141 25.00 1.58 6.62
C SER A 141 24.25 1.28 7.91
N GLN A 142 24.75 0.25 8.58
CA GLN A 142 24.48 -0.08 9.96
C GLN A 142 24.90 1.10 10.87
N PHE A 143 24.37 1.06 12.10
CA PHE A 143 24.62 1.93 13.25
C PHE A 143 23.73 3.17 13.40
N ALA A 144 22.61 2.99 14.12
CA ALA A 144 22.32 3.79 15.32
C ALA A 144 21.14 3.18 16.09
N ASP A 145 21.52 2.45 17.13
CA ASP A 145 20.75 2.15 18.33
C ASP A 145 20.05 3.41 18.89
N LYS A 146 18.71 3.41 19.01
CA LYS A 146 17.96 3.72 20.25
C LYS A 146 16.46 3.94 20.07
N GLU A 147 15.74 3.25 20.95
CA GLU A 147 14.54 3.66 21.67
C GLU A 147 13.15 3.62 21.00
N LYS A 148 12.43 2.56 21.39
CA LYS A 148 11.11 2.56 22.06
C LYS A 148 9.98 3.37 21.43
N GLY A 149 8.95 2.59 21.10
CA GLY A 149 7.65 3.05 20.61
C GLY A 149 7.05 4.22 21.39
N LYS A 150 6.58 5.19 20.63
CA LYS A 150 5.54 6.11 21.03
C LYS A 150 4.79 6.51 19.76
N LYS A 151 3.46 6.42 19.83
CA LYS A 151 2.47 6.89 18.84
C LYS A 151 3.08 7.91 17.88
N SER A 152 2.93 7.66 16.59
CA SER A 152 3.14 8.63 15.52
C SER A 152 2.13 9.78 15.64
N THR A 153 2.24 10.58 16.68
CA THR A 153 2.02 12.02 16.54
C THR A 153 2.99 12.39 15.42
N GLN A 154 2.48 12.77 14.25
CA GLN A 154 3.31 13.35 13.19
C GLN A 154 4.20 14.38 13.86
N LYS A 155 5.47 14.02 14.13
CA LYS A 155 6.42 14.93 14.76
C LYS A 155 6.69 15.95 13.68
N ILE A 156 5.89 17.02 13.67
CA ILE A 156 6.03 18.12 12.73
C ILE A 156 7.50 18.51 12.80
N ALA A 157 8.22 18.24 11.70
CA ALA A 157 9.64 18.49 11.67
C ALA A 157 9.83 19.99 11.91
N THR A 158 10.71 20.37 12.82
CA THR A 158 10.94 21.79 13.14
C THR A 158 11.40 22.59 11.93
N SER A 159 11.97 21.90 10.93
CA SER A 159 12.30 22.45 9.61
C SER A 159 11.06 22.78 8.77
N SER A 160 9.96 22.03 8.88
CA SER A 160 8.73 22.29 8.11
C SER A 160 8.02 23.58 8.56
N LEU A 161 8.23 24.01 9.80
CA LEU A 161 7.68 25.27 10.34
C LEU A 161 8.35 26.53 9.74
N LEU A 162 9.47 26.35 9.04
CA LEU A 162 10.23 27.44 8.41
C LEU A 162 9.83 27.69 6.95
N GLY A 163 8.84 26.95 6.44
CA GLY A 163 8.38 27.01 5.05
C GLY A 163 9.06 25.99 4.13
N GLU A 164 8.89 26.14 2.82
CA GLU A 164 9.37 25.19 1.80
C GLU A 164 10.90 25.05 1.80
N GLN A 165 11.62 26.15 2.03
CA GLN A 165 13.09 26.16 2.17
C GLN A 165 13.55 25.87 3.61
N GLY A 166 12.63 25.48 4.49
CA GLY A 166 12.89 25.35 5.91
C GLY A 166 13.94 24.30 6.27
N ARG A 167 14.10 23.27 5.43
CA ARG A 167 15.17 22.26 5.55
C ARG A 167 16.54 22.90 5.34
N GLU A 168 16.69 23.69 4.29
CA GLU A 168 17.95 24.36 3.93
C GLU A 168 18.33 25.43 4.96
N LEU A 169 17.35 26.22 5.38
CA LEU A 169 17.50 27.23 6.43
C LEU A 169 17.93 26.57 7.75
N PHE A 170 17.28 25.49 8.16
CA PHE A 170 17.67 24.77 9.36
C PHE A 170 19.08 24.17 9.26
N THR A 171 19.47 23.68 8.07
CA THR A 171 20.84 23.21 7.84
C THR A 171 21.88 24.33 7.72
N SER A 172 21.47 25.57 7.49
CA SER A 172 22.40 26.71 7.46
C SER A 172 22.88 27.14 8.85
N LEU A 173 22.13 26.78 9.90
CA LEU A 173 22.53 27.03 11.29
C LEU A 173 23.62 26.06 11.76
N SER A 174 24.46 26.51 12.69
CA SER A 174 25.41 25.67 13.43
C SER A 174 24.69 24.58 14.25
N PRO A 175 25.35 23.45 14.57
CA PRO A 175 24.73 22.37 15.35
C PRO A 175 24.23 22.84 16.73
N GLU A 176 24.92 23.80 17.36
CA GLU A 176 24.49 24.39 18.63
C GLU A 176 23.26 25.31 18.48
N ALA A 177 23.23 26.13 17.42
CA ALA A 177 22.09 26.99 17.09
C ALA A 177 20.83 26.19 16.76
N ARG A 178 21.00 25.05 16.07
CA ARG A 178 19.90 24.10 15.80
C ARG A 178 19.31 23.50 17.07
N GLY A 179 20.15 23.19 18.07
CA GLY A 179 19.71 22.74 19.39
C GLY A 179 18.85 23.79 20.08
N LYS A 180 19.38 25.02 20.19
CA LYS A 180 18.66 26.16 20.80
C LYS A 180 17.33 26.45 20.12
N PHE A 181 17.26 26.32 18.79
CA PHE A 181 16.03 26.51 18.01
C PHE A 181 14.96 25.48 18.38
N LYS A 182 15.35 24.20 18.45
CA LYS A 182 14.45 23.11 18.83
C LYS A 182 13.94 23.27 20.26
N ASP A 183 14.82 23.65 21.19
CA ASP A 183 14.46 23.81 22.60
C ASP A 183 13.45 24.95 22.81
N GLN A 184 13.65 26.09 22.13
CA GLN A 184 12.73 27.23 22.20
C GLN A 184 11.38 26.93 21.57
N LEU A 185 11.35 26.21 20.45
CA LEU A 185 10.10 25.75 19.84
C LEU A 185 9.35 24.78 20.75
N LYS A 186 10.07 23.79 21.29
CA LYS A 186 9.49 22.81 22.21
C LYS A 186 8.88 23.48 23.44
N ALA A 187 9.63 24.38 24.07
CA ALA A 187 9.15 25.12 25.23
C ALA A 187 7.92 25.99 24.92
N GLN A 188 7.81 26.52 23.70
CA GLN A 188 6.64 27.29 23.28
C GLN A 188 5.42 26.39 23.03
N PHE A 189 5.58 25.26 22.33
CA PHE A 189 4.50 24.31 22.09
C PHE A 189 3.99 23.66 23.38
N ASP A 190 4.89 23.37 24.31
CA ASP A 190 4.52 22.85 25.63
C ASP A 190 3.71 23.89 26.43
N LYS A 191 3.93 25.20 26.21
CA LYS A 191 3.18 26.30 26.85
C LYS A 191 1.86 26.65 26.14
N LYS A 192 1.76 26.42 24.84
CA LYS A 192 0.59 26.75 24.02
C LYS A 192 0.24 25.56 23.11
N PRO A 193 -0.45 24.55 23.65
CA PRO A 193 -0.85 23.38 22.87
C PRO A 193 -1.89 23.71 21.78
N ASP A 194 -2.68 24.79 21.94
CA ASP A 194 -3.77 25.16 21.03
C ASP A 194 -3.36 26.15 19.91
N MET A 195 -2.06 26.25 19.60
CA MET A 195 -1.58 27.24 18.62
C MET A 195 -1.91 26.81 17.19
N THR A 196 -2.43 27.74 16.38
CA THR A 196 -2.72 27.50 14.96
C THR A 196 -1.42 27.28 14.16
N PRO A 197 -1.46 26.51 13.05
CA PRO A 197 -0.26 26.24 12.25
C PRO A 197 0.40 27.52 11.69
N GLU A 198 -0.39 28.55 11.38
CA GLU A 198 0.10 29.86 10.93
C GLU A 198 0.85 30.62 12.04
N GLN A 199 0.31 30.62 13.26
CA GLN A 199 1.00 31.23 14.41
C GLN A 199 2.28 30.48 14.75
N SER A 200 2.29 29.16 14.54
CA SER A 200 3.45 28.31 14.77
C SER A 200 4.60 28.55 13.81
N SER A 201 4.28 28.72 12.52
CA SER A 201 5.28 29.04 11.49
C SER A 201 5.82 30.46 11.66
N ALA A 202 4.95 31.45 11.93
CA ALA A 202 5.37 32.82 12.19
C ALA A 202 6.30 32.93 13.43
N TYR A 203 5.98 32.19 14.50
CA TYR A 203 6.83 32.11 15.68
C TYR A 203 8.17 31.43 15.38
N ALA A 204 8.15 30.30 14.65
CA ALA A 204 9.36 29.60 14.24
C ALA A 204 10.29 30.48 13.40
N GLN A 205 9.76 31.22 12.43
CA GLN A 205 10.53 32.16 11.62
C GLN A 205 11.17 33.26 12.47
N LYS A 206 10.44 33.81 13.46
CA LYS A 206 10.97 34.83 14.38
C LYS A 206 12.11 34.31 15.24
N ILE A 207 11.98 33.10 15.79
CA ILE A 207 13.03 32.47 16.59
C ILE A 207 14.24 32.12 15.74
N PHE A 208 14.02 31.61 14.53
CA PHE A 208 15.07 31.30 13.58
C PHE A 208 15.89 32.53 13.21
N ALA A 209 15.24 33.65 12.88
CA ALA A 209 15.93 34.90 12.58
C ALA A 209 16.80 35.38 13.76
N ARG A 210 16.30 35.28 14.99
CA ARG A 210 17.05 35.63 16.20
C ARG A 210 18.28 34.75 16.41
N ILE A 211 18.12 33.45 16.20
CA ILE A 211 19.19 32.47 16.37
C ILE A 211 20.23 32.63 15.26
N LYS A 212 19.79 32.81 14.00
CA LYS A 212 20.68 33.06 12.86
C LYS A 212 21.54 34.31 13.06
N GLU A 213 20.97 35.38 13.62
CA GLU A 213 21.71 36.59 13.96
C GLU A 213 22.76 36.35 15.06
N THR A 214 22.42 35.52 16.06
CA THR A 214 23.33 35.18 17.17
C THR A 214 24.41 34.17 16.76
N ASP A 215 24.12 33.34 15.75
CA ASP A 215 24.99 32.28 15.23
C ASP A 215 25.95 32.76 14.14
N ARG A 216 25.73 33.97 13.60
CA ARG A 216 26.64 34.57 12.62
C ARG A 216 28.02 34.71 13.27
N PRO A 217 29.09 34.12 12.69
CA PRO A 217 30.43 34.23 13.26
C PRO A 217 30.79 35.71 13.37
N THR A 218 31.33 36.09 14.52
CA THR A 218 31.82 37.44 14.82
C THR A 218 32.93 37.84 13.83
N SER A 219 32.54 38.35 12.67
CA SER A 219 33.39 39.03 11.71
C SER A 219 32.64 40.20 11.06
N ALA A 220 31.98 41.04 11.85
CA ALA A 220 31.63 42.41 11.47
C ALA A 220 31.30 43.19 12.74
N GLY A 221 31.93 44.35 12.89
CA GLY A 221 32.02 45.08 14.15
C GLY A 221 30.71 45.62 14.71
N ASN A 222 30.76 45.84 16.02
CA ASN A 222 30.29 47.05 16.70
C ASN A 222 29.05 47.73 16.10
N SER A 223 27.86 47.32 16.55
CA SER A 223 26.68 48.21 16.50
C SER A 223 25.98 48.25 17.86
N LYS A 224 26.27 49.36 18.53
CA LYS A 224 25.59 49.96 19.67
C LYS A 224 24.05 49.79 19.57
N PRO A 225 23.33 49.51 20.67
CA PRO A 225 21.88 49.34 20.61
C PRO A 225 21.19 50.66 20.21
N PRO A 226 20.14 50.62 19.35
CA PRO A 226 19.33 51.81 19.10
C PRO A 226 18.59 52.20 20.37
N LYS A 227 18.85 53.43 20.84
CA LYS A 227 18.09 54.09 21.91
C LYS A 227 16.60 54.10 21.53
N THR A 228 15.77 53.54 22.38
CA THR A 228 14.32 53.75 22.38
C THR A 228 14.01 55.25 22.52
N PRO A 229 13.20 55.87 21.65
CA PRO A 229 12.66 57.19 21.92
C PRO A 229 11.64 57.10 23.07
N LYS A 230 11.84 57.97 24.07
CA LYS A 230 11.01 58.18 25.26
C LYS A 230 9.55 58.48 24.83
N PRO A 231 8.52 57.84 25.44
CA PRO A 231 7.14 58.22 25.18
C PRO A 231 6.86 59.63 25.75
N ASN A 232 6.40 60.53 24.90
CA ASN A 232 6.03 61.89 25.25
C ASN A 232 4.71 61.84 26.04
N ARG A 233 4.76 62.14 27.34
CA ARG A 233 3.57 62.28 28.20
C ARG A 233 2.83 63.55 27.80
N LYS A 234 1.77 63.43 27.00
CA LYS A 234 0.76 64.49 26.87
C LYS A 234 0.12 64.71 28.24
N LYS A 235 0.41 65.87 28.86
CA LYS A 235 -0.45 66.48 29.87
C LYS A 235 -1.62 67.13 29.14
N GLN A 236 -2.84 66.68 29.43
CA GLN A 236 -4.06 67.45 29.24
C GLN A 236 -4.71 67.60 30.61
N GLY A 237 -5.09 68.83 30.96
CA GLY A 237 -6.07 69.12 32.00
C GLY A 237 -5.53 69.68 33.31
N ALA A 238 -5.42 71.01 33.38
CA ALA A 238 -6.30 71.81 34.24
C ALA A 238 -6.74 73.03 33.41
#